data_AF-A0AAD2FM59-F1
#
_entry.id   AF-A0AAD2FM59-F1
#
_cell.length_a   1.000
_cell.length_b   1.000
_cell.length_c   1.000
_cell.angle_alpha   90.00
_cell.angle_beta   90.00
_cell.angle_gamma   90.00
#
_symmetry.space_group_name_H-M   'P 1'
#
loop_
_entity.id
_entity.type
_entity.pdbx_description
1 polymer ?
#
loop_
_entity_poly.entity_id
_entity_poly.type
_entity_poly.pdbx_seq_one_letter_code
_entity_poly.pdbx_strand_id
1 'polypeptide(L)'
;MMLLVACNHAMRCAVSQSLKNNTSGEVVFAREMLLNIPVIVNLLSIQEKRQLMVKKNLWRQNAKRKEFDHNIAGKVLIKNFNPSKLDPKMEGPYQILVCLLTELLKFAGVLKSLRD
;
A
#
# COMPACT_ATOMS: atom_id res chain seq x y z
N MET A 1 -22.09 15.42 -21.63
CA MET A 1 -22.81 14.86 -20.45
C MET A 1 -23.10 13.36 -20.57
N MET A 2 -23.66 12.87 -21.68
CA MET A 2 -24.12 11.47 -21.82
C MET A 2 -23.01 10.41 -21.66
N LEU A 3 -21.79 10.68 -22.16
CA LEU A 3 -20.66 9.74 -22.11
C LEU A 3 -20.21 9.41 -20.67
N LEU A 4 -20.14 10.42 -19.80
CA LEU A 4 -19.73 10.24 -18.40
C LEU A 4 -20.75 9.42 -17.62
N VAL A 5 -22.05 9.63 -17.88
CA VAL A 5 -23.12 8.86 -17.24
C VAL A 5 -23.06 7.40 -17.66
N ALA A 6 -22.90 7.13 -18.96
CA ALA A 6 -22.76 5.78 -19.48
C ALA A 6 -21.52 5.07 -18.90
N CYS A 7 -20.38 5.76 -18.83
CA CYS A 7 -19.15 5.21 -18.26
C CYS A 7 -19.30 4.89 -16.77
N ASN A 8 -19.92 5.78 -15.98
CA ASN A 8 -20.21 5.52 -14.57
C ASN A 8 -21.16 4.34 -14.36
N HIS A 9 -22.17 4.19 -15.21
CA HIS A 9 -23.07 3.05 -15.17
C HIS A 9 -22.32 1.75 -15.50
N ALA A 10 -21.53 1.72 -16.57
CA ALA A 10 -20.72 0.57 -16.96
C ALA A 10 -19.71 0.16 -15.87
N MET A 11 -19.04 1.13 -15.22
CA MET A 11 -18.15 0.87 -14.09
C MET A 11 -18.89 0.23 -12.91
N ARG A 12 -20.12 0.67 -12.63
CA ARG A 12 -20.93 0.06 -11.57
C ARG A 12 -21.34 -1.37 -11.91
N CYS A 13 -21.62 -1.67 -13.17
CA CYS A 13 -22.02 -3.00 -13.69
C CYS A 13 -20.85 -3.99 -13.86
N ALA A 14 -19.59 -3.55 -13.73
CA ALA A 14 -18.44 -4.42 -13.91
C ALA A 14 -18.24 -5.38 -12.72
N VAL A 15 -18.10 -6.67 -13.04
CA VAL A 15 -17.78 -7.73 -12.07
C VAL A 15 -16.33 -7.63 -11.59
N SER A 16 -16.10 -7.91 -10.31
CA SER A 16 -14.75 -7.83 -9.75
C SER A 16 -14.39 -9.06 -8.90
N GLN A 17 -13.16 -9.56 -9.07
CA GLN A 17 -12.68 -10.71 -8.31
C GLN A 17 -12.55 -10.41 -6.81
N SER A 18 -12.24 -9.15 -6.47
CA SER A 18 -12.12 -8.64 -5.11
C SER A 18 -13.44 -8.72 -4.34
N LEU A 19 -14.58 -8.51 -5.01
CA LEU A 19 -15.92 -8.59 -4.41
C LEU A 19 -16.54 -9.98 -4.62
N LYS A 20 -15.73 -11.04 -4.73
CA LYS A 20 -16.20 -12.41 -4.99
C LYS A 20 -17.09 -12.53 -6.24
N ASN A 21 -16.67 -11.90 -7.34
CA ASN A 21 -17.38 -11.94 -8.62
C ASN A 21 -18.74 -11.22 -8.60
N ASN A 22 -19.05 -10.48 -7.54
CA ASN A 22 -20.16 -9.54 -7.54
C ASN A 22 -19.74 -8.22 -8.18
N THR A 23 -20.75 -7.51 -8.62
CA THR A 23 -20.68 -6.20 -9.23
C THR A 23 -20.65 -5.12 -8.16
N SER A 24 -19.94 -4.00 -8.38
CA SER A 24 -19.85 -2.94 -7.35
C SER A 24 -21.21 -2.30 -7.03
N GLY A 25 -22.09 -2.15 -8.03
CA GLY A 25 -23.46 -1.69 -7.84
C GLY A 25 -24.33 -2.66 -7.03
N GLU A 26 -24.19 -3.97 -7.25
CA GLU A 26 -24.93 -5.00 -6.51
C GLU A 26 -24.66 -4.95 -5.01
N VAL A 27 -23.40 -4.79 -4.62
CA VAL A 27 -23.00 -4.79 -3.20
C VAL A 27 -23.52 -3.56 -2.46
N VAL A 28 -23.61 -2.40 -3.14
CA VAL A 28 -24.07 -1.15 -2.53
C VAL A 28 -25.60 -1.07 -2.48
N PHE A 29 -26.27 -1.44 -3.57
CA PHE A 29 -27.71 -1.25 -3.73
C PHE A 29 -28.54 -2.52 -3.47
N ALA A 30 -27.90 -3.65 -3.13
CA ALA A 30 -28.53 -4.96 -2.93
C ALA A 30 -29.41 -5.41 -4.12
N ARG A 31 -29.09 -4.92 -5.33
CA ARG A 31 -29.81 -5.18 -6.58
C ARG A 31 -28.85 -5.18 -7.75
N GLU A 32 -29.13 -6.03 -8.73
CA GLU A 32 -28.39 -6.06 -9.98
C GLU A 32 -28.67 -4.79 -10.81
N MET A 33 -27.69 -4.35 -11.60
CA MET A 33 -27.71 -3.03 -12.26
C MET A 33 -28.23 -3.09 -13.70
N LEU A 34 -28.16 -4.26 -14.36
CA LEU A 34 -28.69 -4.54 -15.70
C LEU A 34 -30.14 -5.04 -15.62
N LEU A 35 -30.41 -5.98 -14.72
CA LEU A 35 -31.70 -6.56 -14.42
C LEU A 35 -32.11 -6.13 -13.01
N ASN A 36 -33.35 -5.69 -12.83
CA ASN A 36 -33.84 -5.23 -11.53
C ASN A 36 -34.18 -6.41 -10.59
N ILE A 37 -33.18 -7.20 -10.24
CA ILE A 37 -33.31 -8.42 -9.42
C ILE A 37 -32.62 -8.18 -8.08
N PRO A 38 -33.24 -8.56 -6.94
CA PRO A 38 -32.60 -8.45 -5.63
C PRO A 38 -31.41 -9.42 -5.51
N VAL A 39 -30.30 -8.94 -4.97
CA VAL A 39 -29.08 -9.72 -4.76
C VAL A 39 -28.72 -9.72 -3.28
N ILE A 40 -28.51 -10.90 -2.72
CA ILE A 40 -28.07 -11.07 -1.32
C ILE A 40 -26.56 -11.30 -1.32
N VAL A 41 -25.81 -10.33 -0.79
CA VAL A 41 -24.34 -10.38 -0.76
C VAL A 41 -23.84 -10.61 0.66
N ASN A 42 -23.02 -11.64 0.86
CA ASN A 42 -22.37 -11.89 2.14
C ASN A 42 -21.07 -11.05 2.27
N LEU A 43 -21.19 -9.88 2.92
CA LEU A 43 -20.10 -8.93 3.14
C LEU A 43 -18.96 -9.49 3.99
N LEU A 44 -19.27 -10.27 5.03
CA LEU A 44 -18.25 -10.88 5.91
C LEU A 44 -17.32 -11.77 5.08
N SER A 45 -17.91 -12.58 4.22
CA SER A 45 -17.17 -13.50 3.38
C SER A 45 -16.27 -12.76 2.37
N ILE A 46 -16.69 -11.60 1.87
CA ILE A 46 -15.89 -10.73 0.98
C ILE A 46 -14.70 -10.14 1.76
N GLN A 47 -14.97 -9.65 2.98
CA GLN A 47 -13.95 -9.10 3.85
C GLN A 47 -12.88 -10.14 4.19
N GLU A 48 -13.26 -11.36 4.57
CA GLU A 48 -12.33 -12.46 4.86
C GLU A 48 -11.43 -12.77 3.67
N LYS A 49 -12.00 -12.92 2.47
CA LYS A 49 -11.22 -13.15 1.23
C LYS A 49 -10.21 -12.02 1.01
N ARG A 50 -10.64 -10.76 1.19
CA ARG A 50 -9.76 -9.61 1.04
C ARG A 50 -8.62 -9.64 2.05
N GLN A 51 -8.90 -9.97 3.31
CA GLN A 51 -7.86 -10.09 4.34
C GLN A 51 -6.84 -11.18 4.01
N LEU A 52 -7.29 -12.33 3.51
CA LEU A 52 -6.39 -13.41 3.05
C LEU A 52 -5.47 -12.93 1.92
N MET A 53 -6.01 -12.24 0.91
CA MET A 53 -5.21 -11.70 -0.18
C MET A 53 -4.21 -10.63 0.28
N VAL A 54 -4.62 -9.75 1.19
CA VAL A 54 -3.73 -8.72 1.78
C VAL A 54 -2.59 -9.38 2.54
N LYS A 55 -2.86 -10.36 3.41
CA LYS A 55 -1.82 -11.09 4.15
C LYS A 55 -0.84 -11.79 3.22
N LYS A 56 -1.34 -12.48 2.19
CA LYS A 56 -0.50 -13.14 1.16
C LYS A 56 0.40 -12.15 0.44
N ASN A 57 -0.12 -10.99 0.08
CA ASN A 57 0.67 -9.94 -0.56
C ASN A 57 1.69 -9.33 0.40
N LEU A 58 1.32 -9.09 1.66
CA LEU A 58 2.24 -8.61 2.69
C LEU A 58 3.42 -9.57 2.87
N TRP A 59 3.18 -10.88 2.96
CA TRP A 59 4.24 -11.87 3.05
C TRP A 59 5.18 -11.85 1.85
N ARG A 60 4.62 -11.75 0.63
CA ARG A 60 5.42 -11.63 -0.60
C ARG A 60 6.26 -10.36 -0.64
N GLN A 61 5.72 -9.24 -0.16
CA GLN A 61 6.44 -7.97 -0.13
C GLN A 61 7.51 -7.97 0.97
N ASN A 62 7.19 -8.49 2.15
CA ASN A 62 8.13 -8.64 3.26
C ASN A 62 9.30 -9.54 2.88
N ALA A 63 9.05 -10.66 2.20
CA ALA A 63 10.12 -11.56 1.73
C ALA A 63 11.07 -10.90 0.71
N LYS A 64 10.63 -9.85 0.02
CA LYS A 64 11.47 -9.06 -0.91
C LYS A 64 12.22 -7.92 -0.23
N ARG A 65 11.84 -7.56 1.00
CA ARG A 65 12.51 -6.47 1.73
C ARG A 65 13.91 -6.94 2.11
N LYS A 66 14.90 -6.12 1.75
CA LYS A 66 16.26 -6.23 2.28
C LYS A 66 16.33 -5.25 3.44
N GLU A 67 16.59 -5.78 4.63
CA GLU A 67 16.80 -4.96 5.82
C GLU A 67 18.13 -4.22 5.68
N PHE A 68 18.12 -2.92 5.98
CA PHE A 68 19.31 -2.09 6.03
C PHE A 68 19.14 -1.08 7.15
N ASP A 69 19.94 -1.24 8.19
CA ASP A 69 19.93 -0.34 9.34
C ASP A 69 20.85 0.85 9.08
N HIS A 70 20.28 2.05 9.18
CA HIS A 70 21.01 3.30 9.01
C HIS A 70 21.68 3.72 10.32
N ASN A 71 23.00 3.93 10.28
CA ASN A 71 23.78 4.42 11.42
C ASN A 71 24.03 5.94 11.33
N ILE A 72 24.12 6.58 12.49
CA ILE A 72 24.53 8.00 12.61
C ILE A 72 25.93 8.16 12.00
N ALA A 73 26.16 9.28 11.30
CA ALA A 73 27.36 9.57 10.50
C ALA A 73 27.56 8.67 9.26
N GLY A 74 26.62 7.76 8.98
CA GLY A 74 26.56 7.05 7.70
C GLY A 74 26.24 7.99 6.53
N LYS A 75 26.70 7.63 5.33
CA LYS A 75 26.41 8.37 4.09
C LYS A 75 25.23 7.74 3.35
N VAL A 76 24.29 8.56 2.89
CA VAL A 76 23.11 8.13 2.14
C VAL A 76 22.95 8.98 0.89
N LEU A 77 22.47 8.35 -0.17
CA LEU A 77 22.06 9.02 -1.40
C LEU A 77 20.55 9.20 -1.37
N ILE A 78 20.08 10.40 -1.73
CA ILE A 78 18.64 10.67 -1.83
C ILE A 78 18.23 10.48 -3.29
N LYS A 79 17.12 9.77 -3.51
CA LYS A 79 16.59 9.56 -4.86
C LYS A 79 15.85 10.81 -5.33
N ASN A 80 16.24 11.34 -6.48
CA ASN A 80 15.49 12.42 -7.14
C ASN A 80 14.19 11.85 -7.75
N PHE A 81 13.05 12.48 -7.48
CA PHE A 81 11.73 11.99 -7.88
C PHE A 81 11.41 12.25 -9.35
N ASN A 82 11.93 13.34 -9.94
CA ASN A 82 11.63 13.71 -11.33
C ASN A 82 12.87 14.24 -12.08
N PRO A 83 13.89 13.40 -12.32
CA PRO A 83 15.05 13.78 -13.13
C PRO A 83 14.68 13.86 -14.62
N SER A 84 15.30 14.79 -15.36
CA SER A 84 15.20 14.81 -16.82
C SER A 84 16.03 13.69 -17.45
N LYS A 85 15.92 13.52 -18.77
CA LYS A 85 16.70 12.52 -19.51
C LYS A 85 18.19 12.87 -19.40
N LEU A 86 19.00 11.90 -18.95
CA LEU A 86 20.45 11.99 -18.67
C LEU A 86 20.83 12.66 -17.35
N ASP A 87 19.88 13.15 -16.56
CA ASP A 87 20.19 13.71 -15.24
C ASP A 87 20.53 12.61 -14.21
N PRO A 88 21.36 12.93 -13.20
CA PRO A 88 21.64 12.01 -12.10
C PRO A 88 20.35 11.68 -11.34
N LYS A 89 20.07 10.38 -11.17
CA LYS A 89 18.89 9.89 -10.44
C LYS A 89 19.01 9.99 -8.92
N MET A 90 20.24 10.18 -8.43
CA MET A 90 20.58 10.17 -7.01
C MET A 90 21.42 11.41 -6.70
N GLU A 91 21.14 12.04 -5.57
CA GLU A 91 21.82 13.24 -5.08
C GLU A 91 22.60 12.93 -3.79
N GLY A 92 23.67 13.70 -3.56
CA GLY A 92 24.54 13.54 -2.39
C GLY A 92 25.64 12.52 -2.61
N PRO A 93 26.56 12.39 -1.65
CA PRO A 93 26.22 11.74 -0.38
C PRO A 93 25.92 12.70 0.77
N TYR A 94 24.78 12.52 1.41
CA TYR A 94 24.40 13.23 2.64
C TYR A 94 24.76 12.41 3.87
N GLN A 95 25.17 13.08 4.94
CA GLN A 95 25.44 12.44 6.23
C GLN A 95 24.14 12.36 7.04
N ILE A 96 23.90 11.20 7.66
CA ILE A 96 22.79 11.03 8.59
C ILE A 96 23.15 11.70 9.92
N LEU A 97 22.45 12.79 10.24
CA LEU A 97 22.63 13.54 11.49
C LEU A 97 21.95 12.87 12.68
N VAL A 98 20.73 12.37 12.49
CA VAL A 98 19.92 11.78 13.56
C VAL A 98 19.14 10.58 13.02
N CYS A 99 19.22 9.45 13.72
CA CYS A 99 18.31 8.33 13.56
C CYS A 99 17.35 8.32 14.77
N LEU A 100 16.06 8.61 14.54
CA LEU A 100 15.07 8.66 15.65
C LEU A 100 14.97 7.34 16.43
N LEU A 101 15.27 6.21 15.79
CA LEU A 101 15.27 4.91 16.45
C LEU A 101 16.41 4.78 17.49
N THR A 102 17.60 5.29 17.19
CA THR A 102 18.74 5.25 18.14
C THR A 102 18.58 6.29 19.25
N GLU A 103 17.98 7.44 18.96
CA GLU A 103 17.65 8.44 20.00
C GLU A 103 16.63 7.87 21.00
N LEU A 104 15.54 7.24 20.53
CA LEU A 104 14.58 6.58 21.43
C LEU A 104 15.23 5.47 22.28
N LEU A 105 16.15 4.68 21.72
CA LEU A 105 16.89 3.65 22.46
C LEU A 105 17.90 4.23 23.47
N LYS A 106 18.49 5.40 23.19
CA LYS A 106 19.30 6.15 24.16
C LYS A 106 18.45 6.73 25.29
N PHE A 107 17.27 7.29 24.97
CA PHE A 107 16.29 7.76 25.97
C PHE A 107 15.74 6.61 26.83
N ALA A 108 15.56 5.43 26.25
CA ALA A 108 15.15 4.21 26.96
C ALA A 108 16.30 3.52 27.74
N GLY A 109 17.52 4.07 27.72
CA GLY A 109 18.64 3.57 28.55
C GLY A 109 19.30 2.26 28.09
N VAL A 110 18.90 1.69 26.94
CA VAL A 110 19.29 0.34 26.53
C VAL A 110 20.70 0.27 25.89
N LEU A 111 21.17 1.37 25.27
CA LEU A 111 22.43 1.36 24.50
C LEU A 111 23.70 1.70 25.31
N LYS A 112 23.62 1.88 26.64
CA LYS A 112 24.78 2.27 27.46
C LYS A 112 25.76 1.13 27.79
N SER A 113 25.42 -0.13 27.52
CA SER A 113 26.25 -1.30 27.92
C SER A 113 27.02 -1.99 26.78
N LEU A 114 27.01 -1.48 25.55
CA LEU A 114 27.69 -2.10 24.40
C LEU A 114 28.71 -1.14 23.76
N ARG A 115 29.47 -0.44 24.61
CA ARG A 115 30.67 0.30 24.21
C ARG A 115 31.63 0.38 25.40
N ASP A 116 32.04 -0.80 25.87
CA ASP A 116 33.32 -1.05 26.53
C ASP A 116 34.01 -2.19 25.77
#